data_AF-A0A074SBP4-F1
#
_entry.id   AF-A0A074SBP4-F1
#
_cell.length_a   1.000
_cell.length_b   1.000
_cell.length_c   1.000
_cell.angle_alpha   90.00
_cell.angle_beta   90.00
_cell.angle_gamma   90.00
#
_symmetry.space_group_name_H-M   'P 1'
#
loop_
_entity.id
_entity.type
_entity.pdbx_description
1 polymer ?
#
loop_
_entity_poly.entity_id
_entity_poly.type
_entity_poly.pdbx_seq_one_letter_code
_entity_poly.pdbx_strand_id
1 'polypeptide(L)'
;MASVAVDTIPIPELFRVPSTAPDLTPAVPAARPKYEPPNRKLEDVKIRSNAGPMKPENLGWLQPVDPKTTSMGEMRERFVEQGYLWVKGLIPREDVLAFRRKYFEFMTPTGVIKEGTDPIDGIYCGADPEHFLPPGNGRECENTDQAERVRVGLLLIGVHVDHITPLLALFKFVKDFTNWPSIKLLKRQMLRANVPGAETTAVHYDHIFLRYGPPTFLTGWLPFGDIAVEGGGLTYLEDAVPLAQAIENDFSRRAEKFTPEERINAFNANMMRGGHLGHDSQGFSTTHGNRKWLIADYEAGDVVFHHPYSIHASCINESPTNTIRLATDLRFVNPEAPYDTRWTNYWSPTE
;
A
#
# COMPACT_ATOMS: atom_id res chain seq x y z
N MET A 1 22.23 16.74 26.69
CA MET A 1 22.51 15.66 25.72
C MET A 1 21.85 14.39 26.22
N ALA A 2 20.66 14.06 25.73
CA ALA A 2 20.11 12.72 25.92
C ALA A 2 20.65 11.87 24.76
N SER A 3 21.40 10.82 25.07
CA SER A 3 21.71 9.78 24.09
C SER A 3 20.39 9.28 23.52
N VAL A 4 20.21 9.35 22.20
CA VAL A 4 19.16 8.59 21.53
C VAL A 4 19.46 7.13 21.86
N ALA A 5 18.69 6.56 22.78
CA ALA A 5 18.82 5.16 23.12
C ALA A 5 18.65 4.39 21.80
N VAL A 6 19.69 3.68 21.38
CA VAL A 6 19.54 2.67 20.33
C VAL A 6 18.52 1.70 20.90
N ASP A 7 17.34 1.70 20.31
CA ASP A 7 16.14 1.05 20.83
C ASP A 7 16.46 -0.44 21.07
N THR A 8 16.56 -0.83 22.34
CA THR A 8 16.92 -2.20 22.76
C THR A 8 15.71 -3.13 22.74
N ILE A 9 14.55 -2.64 22.27
CA ILE A 9 13.32 -3.42 22.18
C ILE A 9 13.47 -4.41 21.02
N PRO A 10 13.38 -5.72 21.29
CA PRO A 10 13.47 -6.72 20.23
C PRO A 10 12.34 -6.52 19.22
N ILE A 11 12.69 -6.40 17.94
CA ILE A 11 11.71 -6.46 16.85
C ILE A 11 10.97 -7.81 16.96
N PRO A 12 9.62 -7.85 16.92
CA PRO A 12 8.88 -9.11 16.95
C PRO A 12 9.23 -9.99 15.75
N GLU A 13 9.21 -11.32 15.91
CA GLU A 13 9.61 -12.28 14.88
C GLU A 13 8.94 -12.04 13.52
N LEU A 14 7.65 -11.68 13.53
CA LEU A 14 6.86 -11.38 12.34
C LEU A 14 7.43 -10.23 11.49
N PHE A 15 8.20 -9.32 12.10
CA PHE A 15 8.80 -8.14 11.46
C PHE A 15 10.33 -8.20 11.40
N ARG A 16 10.93 -9.31 11.86
CA ARG A 16 12.38 -9.49 11.78
C ARG A 16 12.75 -9.82 10.35
N VAL A 17 13.69 -9.05 9.83
CA VAL A 17 14.44 -9.45 8.64
C VAL A 17 15.64 -10.27 9.13
N PRO A 18 15.82 -11.52 8.68
CA PRO A 18 16.95 -12.36 9.10
C PRO A 18 18.29 -11.67 8.88
N SER A 19 19.20 -11.71 9.86
CA SER A 19 20.46 -10.92 9.86
C SER A 19 21.54 -11.44 8.90
N THR A 20 21.30 -12.53 8.19
CA THR A 20 22.20 -12.97 7.13
C THR A 20 21.96 -12.06 5.94
N ALA A 21 22.93 -11.19 5.63
CA ALA A 21 23.02 -10.58 4.31
C ALA A 21 22.85 -11.72 3.31
N PRO A 22 21.71 -11.81 2.62
CA PRO A 22 21.50 -12.97 1.81
C PRO A 22 22.47 -12.82 0.66
N ASP A 23 23.34 -13.81 0.48
CA ASP A 23 23.37 -14.42 -0.83
C ASP A 23 21.90 -14.52 -1.23
N LEU A 24 21.48 -13.78 -2.27
CA LEU A 24 20.08 -13.44 -2.60
C LEU A 24 19.24 -14.68 -2.97
N THR A 25 19.64 -15.86 -2.50
CA THR A 25 18.95 -17.12 -2.51
C THR A 25 17.59 -16.95 -1.82
N PRO A 26 16.49 -17.15 -2.56
CA PRO A 26 15.15 -17.15 -2.00
C PRO A 26 15.07 -18.11 -0.80
N ALA A 27 14.27 -17.75 0.21
CA ALA A 27 13.89 -18.72 1.22
C ALA A 27 13.31 -19.96 0.53
N VAL A 28 13.76 -21.16 0.89
CA VAL A 28 13.20 -22.38 0.32
C VAL A 28 11.75 -22.47 0.82
N PRO A 29 10.75 -22.39 -0.08
CA PRO A 29 9.35 -22.45 0.35
C PRO A 29 9.11 -23.79 1.05
N ALA A 30 8.35 -23.76 2.15
CA ALA A 30 7.77 -25.00 2.65
C ALA A 30 7.03 -25.70 1.50
N ALA A 31 7.12 -27.03 1.40
CA ALA A 31 6.45 -27.78 0.35
C ALA A 31 4.92 -27.57 0.47
N ARG A 32 4.39 -26.65 -0.34
CA ARG A 32 2.97 -26.30 -0.41
C ARG A 32 2.44 -26.62 -1.81
N PRO A 33 1.15 -26.90 -1.97
CA PRO A 33 0.53 -26.97 -3.29
C PRO A 33 0.86 -25.70 -4.07
N LYS A 34 1.35 -25.85 -5.30
CA LYS A 34 1.64 -24.72 -6.17
C LYS A 34 0.34 -23.96 -6.41
N TYR A 35 0.34 -22.66 -6.13
CA TYR A 35 -0.77 -21.80 -6.50
C TYR A 35 -0.95 -21.85 -8.02
N GLU A 36 -2.15 -22.24 -8.47
CA GLU A 36 -2.54 -22.12 -9.86
C GLU A 36 -3.06 -20.70 -10.07
N PRO A 37 -2.35 -19.87 -10.86
CA PRO A 37 -2.78 -18.51 -11.12
C PRO A 37 -4.11 -18.51 -11.90
N PRO A 38 -4.75 -17.34 -12.04
CA PRO A 38 -5.93 -17.20 -12.90
C PRO A 38 -5.69 -17.83 -14.28
N ASN A 39 -6.75 -18.28 -14.95
CA ASN A 39 -6.69 -18.80 -16.32
C ASN A 39 -6.47 -17.66 -17.34
N ARG A 40 -5.39 -16.91 -17.11
CA ARG A 40 -4.97 -15.71 -17.82
C ARG A 40 -3.45 -15.74 -17.89
N LYS A 41 -2.92 -15.62 -19.10
CA LYS A 41 -1.48 -15.59 -19.32
C LYS A 41 -0.93 -14.20 -19.01
N LEU A 42 0.29 -14.15 -18.46
CA LEU A 42 0.96 -12.88 -18.17
C LEU A 42 1.28 -12.09 -19.45
N GLU A 43 1.51 -12.80 -20.56
CA GLU A 43 1.71 -12.19 -21.88
C GLU A 43 0.52 -11.35 -22.37
N ASP A 44 -0.68 -11.65 -21.87
CA ASP A 44 -1.92 -10.95 -22.20
C ASP A 44 -2.23 -9.80 -21.21
N VAL A 45 -1.36 -9.57 -20.23
CA VAL A 45 -1.49 -8.49 -19.25
C VAL A 45 -0.77 -7.25 -19.74
N LYS A 46 -1.46 -6.10 -19.71
CA LYS A 46 -0.89 -4.81 -20.10
C LYS A 46 -1.07 -3.83 -18.96
N ILE A 47 0.01 -3.52 -18.27
CA ILE A 47 0.05 -2.55 -17.19
C ILE A 47 1.24 -1.61 -17.33
N ARG A 48 1.11 -0.42 -16.75
CA ARG A 48 2.15 0.61 -16.79
C ARG A 48 2.41 1.18 -15.41
N SER A 49 3.66 1.55 -15.17
CA SER A 49 4.07 2.45 -14.10
C SER A 49 4.03 3.91 -14.58
N ASN A 50 4.32 4.87 -13.71
CA ASN A 50 4.37 6.29 -14.07
C ASN A 50 5.39 6.59 -15.19
N ALA A 51 6.46 5.78 -15.31
CA ALA A 51 7.50 5.98 -16.32
C ALA A 51 7.35 5.12 -17.58
N GLY A 52 6.35 4.22 -17.65
CA GLY A 52 6.14 3.39 -18.84
C GLY A 52 5.67 1.96 -18.56
N PRO A 53 5.58 1.14 -19.62
CA PRO A 53 5.04 -0.21 -19.56
C PRO A 53 5.92 -1.19 -18.79
N MET A 54 5.28 -2.15 -18.14
CA MET A 54 5.92 -3.28 -17.48
C MET A 54 5.85 -4.49 -18.40
N LYS A 55 6.95 -5.24 -18.50
CA LYS A 55 7.06 -6.37 -19.43
C LYS A 55 6.55 -7.65 -18.78
N PRO A 56 5.85 -8.53 -19.52
CA PRO A 56 5.30 -9.79 -18.98
C PRO A 56 6.32 -10.68 -18.25
N GLU A 57 7.56 -10.74 -18.72
CA GLU A 57 8.63 -11.52 -18.08
C GLU A 57 8.99 -11.02 -16.68
N ASN A 58 8.69 -9.77 -16.36
CA ASN A 58 8.87 -9.15 -15.05
C ASN A 58 7.57 -9.11 -14.23
N LEU A 59 6.54 -9.84 -14.64
CA LEU A 59 5.29 -9.99 -13.89
C LEU A 59 5.21 -11.36 -13.23
N GLY A 60 4.47 -11.40 -12.12
CA GLY A 60 4.09 -12.62 -11.43
C GLY A 60 2.71 -12.46 -10.79
N TRP A 61 2.12 -13.54 -10.30
CA TRP A 61 0.83 -13.47 -9.62
C TRP A 61 1.02 -13.46 -8.11
N LEU A 62 0.29 -12.58 -7.41
CA LEU A 62 0.15 -12.69 -5.96
C LEU A 62 -0.55 -14.01 -5.62
N GLN A 63 -0.17 -14.57 -4.48
CA GLN A 63 -0.73 -15.81 -3.99
C GLN A 63 -1.74 -15.51 -2.88
N PRO A 64 -3.03 -15.82 -3.07
CA PRO A 64 -4.04 -15.60 -2.05
C PRO A 64 -3.93 -16.63 -0.92
N VAL A 65 -4.50 -16.27 0.22
CA VAL A 65 -4.91 -17.20 1.28
C VAL A 65 -6.41 -17.09 1.50
N ASP A 66 -7.04 -18.21 1.80
CA ASP A 66 -8.42 -18.24 2.26
C ASP A 66 -8.41 -18.30 3.79
N PRO A 67 -8.93 -17.27 4.49
CA PRO A 67 -8.91 -17.22 5.95
C PRO A 67 -9.69 -18.35 6.63
N LYS A 68 -10.53 -19.09 5.90
CA LYS A 68 -11.30 -20.22 6.41
C LYS A 68 -10.53 -21.54 6.38
N THR A 69 -9.54 -21.67 5.51
CA THR A 69 -8.83 -22.95 5.26
C THR A 69 -7.34 -22.86 5.55
N THR A 70 -6.72 -21.70 5.41
CA THR A 70 -5.32 -21.46 5.75
C THR A 70 -5.18 -21.20 7.26
N SER A 71 -4.27 -21.90 7.93
CA SER A 71 -4.04 -21.70 9.36
C SER A 71 -3.31 -20.38 9.66
N MET A 72 -3.50 -19.81 10.86
CA MET A 72 -2.75 -18.61 11.28
C MET A 72 -1.23 -18.82 11.29
N GLY A 73 -0.75 -20.03 11.60
CA GLY A 73 0.67 -20.37 11.52
C GLY A 73 1.20 -20.24 10.09
N GLU A 74 0.52 -20.88 9.14
CA GLU A 74 0.89 -20.83 7.72
C GLU A 74 0.81 -19.39 7.16
N MET A 75 -0.19 -18.61 7.55
CA MET A 75 -0.27 -17.20 7.13
C MET A 75 0.92 -16.38 7.59
N ARG A 76 1.39 -16.57 8.84
CA ARG A 76 2.58 -15.87 9.35
C ARG A 76 3.84 -16.32 8.61
N GLU A 77 3.99 -17.62 8.34
CA GLU A 77 5.09 -18.13 7.53
C GLU A 77 5.11 -17.51 6.13
N ARG A 78 3.96 -17.49 5.43
CA ARG A 78 3.85 -16.87 4.10
C ARG A 78 4.16 -15.38 4.13
N PHE A 79 3.72 -14.67 5.16
CA PHE A 79 4.03 -13.25 5.32
C PHE A 79 5.52 -12.98 5.52
N VAL A 80 6.19 -13.79 6.35
CA VAL A 80 7.65 -13.68 6.57
C VAL A 80 8.42 -14.01 5.30
N GLU A 81 7.99 -15.04 4.57
CA GLU A 81 8.61 -15.49 3.32
C GLU A 81 8.44 -14.46 2.19
N GLN A 82 7.22 -13.94 2.01
CA GLN A 82 6.86 -13.15 0.83
C GLN A 82 6.87 -11.63 1.07
N GLY A 83 6.84 -11.20 2.33
CA GLY A 83 6.62 -9.80 2.72
C GLY A 83 5.17 -9.33 2.60
N TYR A 84 4.25 -10.16 2.12
CA TYR A 84 2.84 -9.81 2.04
C TYR A 84 1.95 -11.01 2.37
N LEU A 85 0.67 -10.74 2.59
CA LEU A 85 -0.38 -11.73 2.76
C LEU A 85 -1.66 -11.20 2.12
N TRP A 86 -2.07 -11.76 0.99
CA TRP A 86 -3.33 -11.42 0.33
C TRP A 86 -4.45 -12.33 0.85
N VAL A 87 -5.29 -11.78 1.73
CA VAL A 87 -6.38 -12.50 2.38
C VAL A 87 -7.67 -12.26 1.60
N LYS A 88 -8.26 -13.35 1.09
CA LYS A 88 -9.50 -13.28 0.30
C LYS A 88 -10.73 -13.11 1.19
N GLY A 89 -11.63 -12.19 0.81
CA GLY A 89 -12.95 -12.05 1.44
C GLY A 89 -12.93 -11.92 2.97
N LEU A 90 -11.94 -11.21 3.52
CA LEU A 90 -11.81 -10.98 4.96
C LEU A 90 -12.96 -10.11 5.50
N ILE A 91 -13.42 -9.16 4.69
CA ILE A 91 -14.51 -8.24 5.03
C ILE A 91 -15.74 -8.61 4.18
N PRO A 92 -16.96 -8.59 4.75
CA PRO A 92 -18.18 -8.82 3.98
C PRO A 92 -18.26 -7.88 2.77
N ARG A 93 -18.51 -8.45 1.60
CA ARG A 93 -18.50 -7.73 0.32
C ARG A 93 -19.51 -6.58 0.32
N GLU A 94 -20.69 -6.83 0.88
CA GLU A 94 -21.78 -5.87 1.02
C GLU A 94 -21.38 -4.62 1.81
N ASP A 95 -20.57 -4.78 2.85
CA ASP A 95 -20.09 -3.67 3.67
C ASP A 95 -19.08 -2.81 2.90
N VAL A 96 -18.18 -3.46 2.17
CA VAL A 96 -17.20 -2.79 1.31
C VAL A 96 -17.90 -2.00 0.21
N LEU A 97 -18.91 -2.59 -0.43
CA LEU A 97 -19.68 -1.97 -1.49
C LEU A 97 -20.61 -0.85 -0.97
N ALA A 98 -21.15 -0.99 0.25
CA ALA A 98 -21.92 0.07 0.90
C ALA A 98 -21.04 1.30 1.19
N PHE A 99 -19.80 1.10 1.63
CA PHE A 99 -18.84 2.20 1.77
C PHE A 99 -18.52 2.85 0.42
N ARG A 100 -18.23 2.02 -0.61
CA ARG A 100 -17.96 2.49 -1.97
C ARG A 100 -19.07 3.41 -2.49
N ARG A 101 -20.34 3.00 -2.34
CA ARG A 101 -21.51 3.81 -2.72
C ARG A 101 -21.52 5.16 -1.99
N LYS A 102 -21.42 5.17 -0.66
CA LYS A 102 -21.43 6.40 0.14
C LYS A 102 -20.30 7.35 -0.26
N TYR A 103 -19.11 6.81 -0.51
CA TYR A 103 -17.96 7.59 -0.99
C TYR A 103 -18.29 8.29 -2.31
N PHE A 104 -18.78 7.54 -3.30
CA PHE A 104 -19.04 8.11 -4.62
C PHE A 104 -20.28 9.02 -4.66
N GLU A 105 -21.30 8.76 -3.85
CA GLU A 105 -22.40 9.70 -3.62
C GLU A 105 -21.88 11.03 -3.07
N PHE A 106 -20.98 10.97 -2.09
CA PHE A 106 -20.32 12.16 -1.54
C PHE A 106 -19.43 12.88 -2.57
N MET A 107 -18.76 12.15 -3.46
CA MET A 107 -17.92 12.72 -4.51
C MET A 107 -18.70 13.24 -5.71
N THR A 108 -19.99 12.92 -5.85
CA THR A 108 -20.82 13.31 -7.02
C THR A 108 -20.77 14.82 -7.33
N PRO A 109 -20.87 15.74 -6.33
CA PRO A 109 -20.80 17.19 -6.59
C PRO A 109 -19.47 17.70 -7.14
N THR A 110 -18.40 16.88 -7.13
CA THR A 110 -17.09 17.26 -7.69
C THR A 110 -17.03 17.14 -9.21
N GLY A 111 -17.97 16.42 -9.81
CA GLY A 111 -17.97 16.10 -11.25
C GLY A 111 -16.99 15.00 -11.65
N VAL A 112 -16.33 14.31 -10.70
CA VAL A 112 -15.40 13.20 -10.99
C VAL A 112 -16.11 11.97 -11.57
N ILE A 113 -17.40 11.79 -11.25
CA ILE A 113 -18.21 10.65 -11.68
C ILE A 113 -18.99 11.03 -12.92
N LYS A 114 -19.09 10.10 -13.88
CA LYS A 114 -19.91 10.23 -15.08
C LYS A 114 -21.38 10.38 -14.71
N GLU A 115 -21.99 11.46 -15.19
CA GLU A 115 -23.43 11.73 -14.99
C GLU A 115 -24.31 10.59 -15.53
N GLY A 116 -25.38 10.27 -14.82
CA GLY A 116 -26.33 9.22 -15.21
C GLY A 116 -25.86 7.78 -14.92
N THR A 117 -24.73 7.60 -14.24
CA THR A 117 -24.26 6.28 -13.76
C THR A 117 -24.63 6.06 -12.30
N ASP A 118 -24.70 4.81 -11.85
CA ASP A 118 -24.88 4.50 -10.43
C ASP A 118 -23.57 4.86 -9.68
N PRO A 119 -23.61 5.69 -8.61
CA PRO A 119 -22.42 6.02 -7.84
C PRO A 119 -21.60 4.80 -7.39
N ILE A 120 -22.22 3.65 -7.12
CA ILE A 120 -21.48 2.44 -6.73
C ILE A 120 -20.53 1.96 -7.84
N ASP A 121 -20.83 2.21 -9.11
CA ASP A 121 -19.98 1.80 -10.22
C ASP A 121 -18.69 2.65 -10.25
N GLY A 122 -18.77 3.90 -9.81
CA GLY A 122 -17.65 4.83 -9.77
C GLY A 122 -17.04 5.04 -11.15
N ILE A 123 -17.87 5.23 -12.17
CA ILE A 123 -17.41 5.44 -13.55
C ILE A 123 -16.85 6.86 -13.67
N TYR A 124 -15.61 6.99 -14.14
CA TYR A 124 -14.94 8.26 -14.32
C TYR A 124 -15.61 9.10 -15.41
N CYS A 125 -15.69 10.41 -15.20
CA CYS A 125 -16.28 11.36 -16.15
C CYS A 125 -15.47 11.53 -17.45
N GLY A 126 -14.18 11.16 -17.43
CA GLY A 126 -13.29 11.26 -18.60
C GLY A 126 -12.64 12.63 -18.78
N ALA A 127 -12.74 13.52 -17.78
CA ALA A 127 -12.01 14.79 -17.77
C ALA A 127 -10.49 14.57 -17.65
N ASP A 128 -9.72 15.65 -17.65
CA ASP A 128 -8.27 15.58 -17.43
C ASP A 128 -7.96 14.95 -16.05
N PRO A 129 -7.27 13.79 -15.99
CA PRO A 129 -6.91 13.13 -14.75
C PRO A 129 -6.10 14.02 -13.79
N GLU A 130 -5.37 15.01 -14.30
CA GLU A 130 -4.56 15.93 -13.48
C GLU A 130 -5.41 16.76 -12.51
N HIS A 131 -6.70 16.97 -12.81
CA HIS A 131 -7.64 17.66 -11.91
C HIS A 131 -8.12 16.80 -10.73
N PHE A 132 -7.84 15.49 -10.74
CA PHE A 132 -8.36 14.52 -9.76
C PHE A 132 -7.27 13.66 -9.12
N LEU A 133 -6.05 14.20 -9.01
CA LEU A 133 -4.93 13.47 -8.40
C LEU A 133 -5.20 13.15 -6.92
N PRO A 134 -4.87 11.93 -6.47
CA PRO A 134 -5.03 11.57 -5.07
C PRO A 134 -3.99 12.28 -4.18
N PRO A 135 -4.28 12.44 -2.87
CA PRO A 135 -3.36 13.07 -1.93
C PRO A 135 -2.06 12.25 -1.81
N GLY A 136 -0.92 12.93 -1.70
CA GLY A 136 0.39 12.31 -1.48
C GLY A 136 1.22 12.02 -2.74
N ASN A 137 0.70 12.24 -3.95
CA ASN A 137 1.47 12.03 -5.20
C ASN A 137 2.43 13.18 -5.57
N GLY A 138 2.86 13.99 -4.59
CA GLY A 138 4.03 14.88 -4.72
C GLY A 138 3.93 16.05 -5.69
N ARG A 139 2.80 16.25 -6.38
CA ARG A 139 2.53 17.47 -7.14
C ARG A 139 1.56 18.35 -6.38
N GLU A 140 1.97 19.59 -6.13
CA GLU A 140 1.06 20.68 -5.80
C GLU A 140 0.04 20.74 -6.95
N CYS A 141 -1.18 20.27 -6.72
CA CYS A 141 -2.25 20.47 -7.69
C CYS A 141 -2.38 21.99 -7.87
N GLU A 142 -2.26 22.49 -9.09
CA GLU A 142 -2.46 23.90 -9.36
C GLU A 142 -3.84 24.32 -8.84
N ASN A 143 -3.86 25.43 -8.09
CA ASN A 143 -5.03 25.97 -7.40
C ASN A 143 -6.19 26.21 -8.38
N THR A 144 -7.04 25.22 -8.55
CA THR A 144 -8.35 25.35 -9.18
C THR A 144 -9.42 25.08 -8.13
N ASP A 145 -10.55 25.80 -8.19
CA ASP A 145 -11.68 25.61 -7.26
C ASP A 145 -12.20 24.17 -7.24
N GLN A 146 -12.00 23.41 -8.33
CA GLN A 146 -12.35 22.01 -8.45
C GLN A 146 -11.37 21.09 -7.70
N ALA A 147 -10.06 21.34 -7.81
CA ALA A 147 -9.03 20.64 -7.04
C ALA A 147 -9.20 20.88 -5.53
N GLU A 148 -9.55 22.10 -5.10
CA GLU A 148 -9.85 22.40 -3.69
C GLU A 148 -11.08 21.64 -3.18
N ARG A 149 -12.15 21.52 -3.98
CA ARG A 149 -13.36 20.73 -3.60
C ARG A 149 -13.05 19.23 -3.46
N VAL A 150 -12.22 18.68 -4.36
CA VAL A 150 -11.74 17.30 -4.26
C VAL A 150 -10.84 17.12 -3.05
N ARG A 151 -9.94 18.08 -2.78
CA ARG A 151 -9.05 18.08 -1.62
C ARG A 151 -9.84 18.12 -0.31
N VAL A 152 -10.80 19.03 -0.17
CA VAL A 152 -11.72 19.14 0.98
C VAL A 152 -12.58 17.90 1.10
N GLY A 153 -13.07 17.35 0.00
CA GLY A 153 -13.81 16.08 -0.01
C GLY A 153 -12.98 14.94 0.57
N LEU A 154 -11.77 14.72 0.07
CA LEU A 154 -10.86 13.67 0.53
C LEU A 154 -10.41 13.87 2.00
N LEU A 155 -10.23 15.12 2.43
CA LEU A 155 -9.93 15.48 3.82
C LEU A 155 -11.06 15.10 4.78
N LEU A 156 -12.30 15.39 4.41
CA LEU A 156 -13.48 15.05 5.21
C LEU A 156 -13.69 13.53 5.31
N ILE A 157 -13.11 12.76 4.39
CA ILE A 157 -13.22 11.30 4.41
C ILE A 157 -12.23 10.65 5.38
N GLY A 158 -11.11 11.31 5.72
CA GLY A 158 -10.26 10.92 6.86
C GLY A 158 -11.05 10.89 8.18
N VAL A 159 -12.10 11.70 8.28
CA VAL A 159 -13.07 11.72 9.41
C VAL A 159 -14.16 10.65 9.25
N HIS A 160 -14.41 10.15 8.04
CA HIS A 160 -15.42 9.11 7.76
C HIS A 160 -14.87 7.68 7.73
N VAL A 161 -13.56 7.46 7.84
CA VAL A 161 -13.00 6.12 8.15
C VAL A 161 -13.52 5.63 9.51
N ASP A 162 -13.94 6.54 10.39
CA ASP A 162 -14.62 6.21 11.65
C ASP A 162 -16.01 5.57 11.44
N HIS A 163 -16.58 5.63 10.22
CA HIS A 163 -17.80 4.90 9.82
C HIS A 163 -17.52 3.51 9.24
N ILE A 164 -16.27 3.03 9.22
CA ILE A 164 -15.96 1.61 9.02
C ILE A 164 -16.32 0.82 10.30
N THR A 165 -17.59 0.95 10.67
CA THR A 165 -18.35 0.18 11.66
C THR A 165 -18.14 -1.37 11.54
N PRO A 166 -17.69 -1.96 10.40
CA PRO A 166 -17.32 -3.38 10.28
C PRO A 166 -15.83 -3.76 10.50
N LEU A 167 -14.93 -2.87 10.93
CA LEU A 167 -13.51 -3.24 11.13
C LEU A 167 -13.29 -4.31 12.21
N LEU A 168 -14.32 -4.81 12.92
CA LEU A 168 -14.16 -5.90 13.88
C LEU A 168 -13.47 -7.12 13.28
N ALA A 169 -13.84 -7.52 12.05
CA ALA A 169 -13.17 -8.62 11.36
C ALA A 169 -11.69 -8.30 11.09
N LEU A 170 -11.40 -7.06 10.68
CA LEU A 170 -10.05 -6.59 10.42
C LEU A 170 -9.20 -6.53 11.70
N PHE A 171 -9.68 -5.87 12.77
CA PHE A 171 -9.00 -5.78 14.05
C PHE A 171 -8.83 -7.16 14.70
N LYS A 172 -9.83 -8.03 14.60
CA LYS A 172 -9.72 -9.41 15.07
C LYS A 172 -8.61 -10.14 14.31
N PHE A 173 -8.61 -10.06 12.98
CA PHE A 173 -7.57 -10.67 12.17
C PHE A 173 -6.19 -10.12 12.53
N VAL A 174 -6.02 -8.80 12.59
CA VAL A 174 -4.73 -8.18 12.94
C VAL A 174 -4.27 -8.63 14.32
N LYS A 175 -5.17 -8.65 15.33
CA LYS A 175 -4.85 -9.13 16.68
C LYS A 175 -4.37 -10.57 16.68
N ASP A 176 -5.14 -11.46 16.04
CA ASP A 176 -4.79 -12.87 15.97
C ASP A 176 -3.50 -13.07 15.17
N PHE A 177 -3.32 -12.35 14.08
CA PHE A 177 -2.16 -12.45 13.19
C PHE A 177 -0.87 -11.95 13.85
N THR A 178 -0.89 -10.82 14.55
CA THR A 178 0.31 -10.23 15.16
C THR A 178 0.60 -10.73 16.58
N ASN A 179 -0.39 -11.33 17.25
CA ASN A 179 -0.37 -11.62 18.70
C ASN A 179 -0.11 -10.38 19.57
N TRP A 180 -0.41 -9.18 19.07
CA TRP A 180 -0.25 -7.97 19.89
C TRP A 180 -1.30 -7.93 21.01
N PRO A 181 -0.92 -7.46 22.22
CA PRO A 181 -1.83 -7.34 23.35
C PRO A 181 -2.94 -6.33 23.08
N SER A 182 -2.62 -5.26 22.36
CA SER A 182 -3.52 -4.19 21.96
C SER A 182 -3.20 -3.73 20.54
N ILE A 183 -4.23 -3.26 19.83
CA ILE A 183 -4.13 -2.78 18.45
C ILE A 183 -4.56 -1.33 18.40
N LYS A 184 -3.73 -0.50 17.77
CA LYS A 184 -4.08 0.88 17.42
C LYS A 184 -3.99 1.06 15.91
N LEU A 185 -5.10 1.49 15.30
CA LEU A 185 -5.09 2.03 13.95
C LEU A 185 -4.60 3.49 14.03
N LEU A 186 -3.63 3.86 13.20
CA LEU A 186 -3.15 5.24 13.13
C LEU A 186 -4.27 6.16 12.58
N LYS A 187 -4.20 7.48 12.80
CA LYS A 187 -5.28 8.37 12.34
C LYS A 187 -5.06 8.88 10.92
N ARG A 188 -3.80 9.05 10.54
CA ARG A 188 -3.43 9.45 9.19
C ARG A 188 -3.55 8.24 8.25
N GLN A 189 -4.77 8.03 7.75
CA GLN A 189 -5.06 7.04 6.71
C GLN A 189 -5.16 7.71 5.35
N MET A 190 -4.74 6.99 4.31
CA MET A 190 -4.86 7.46 2.93
C MET A 190 -6.01 6.73 2.27
N LEU A 191 -6.97 7.49 1.74
CA LEU A 191 -7.95 6.98 0.80
C LEU A 191 -7.52 7.42 -0.61
N ARG A 192 -7.49 6.46 -1.52
CA ARG A 192 -6.95 6.64 -2.87
C ARG A 192 -8.03 6.31 -3.89
N ALA A 193 -8.59 7.37 -4.48
CA ALA A 193 -9.42 7.27 -5.67
C ALA A 193 -8.56 7.57 -6.89
N ASN A 194 -8.04 6.53 -7.54
CA ASN A 194 -7.24 6.68 -8.75
C ASN A 194 -8.17 6.65 -9.95
N VAL A 195 -8.34 7.81 -10.59
CA VAL A 195 -9.04 7.92 -11.87
C VAL A 195 -8.18 7.31 -12.99
N PRO A 196 -8.81 6.78 -14.07
CA PRO A 196 -8.08 6.29 -15.23
C PRO A 196 -7.07 7.31 -15.80
N GLY A 197 -5.86 6.86 -16.10
CA GLY A 197 -4.78 7.68 -16.67
C GLY A 197 -4.02 8.59 -15.70
N ALA A 198 -4.46 8.74 -14.44
CA ALA A 198 -3.76 9.58 -13.46
C ALA A 198 -2.40 9.00 -13.03
N GLU A 199 -1.47 9.89 -12.66
CA GLU A 199 -0.23 9.49 -11.98
C GLU A 199 -0.55 8.77 -10.67
N THR A 200 0.26 7.76 -10.34
CA THR A 200 0.03 6.88 -9.18
C THR A 200 1.21 6.88 -8.21
N THR A 201 1.05 6.22 -7.07
CA THR A 201 2.13 6.09 -6.09
C THR A 201 3.27 5.24 -6.65
N ALA A 202 4.46 5.82 -6.73
CA ALA A 202 5.65 5.23 -7.31
C ALA A 202 6.28 4.15 -6.40
N VAL A 203 7.40 3.55 -6.82
CA VAL A 203 8.08 2.47 -6.07
C VAL A 203 8.53 2.97 -4.70
N HIS A 204 8.12 2.30 -3.62
CA HIS A 204 8.55 2.61 -2.26
C HIS A 204 8.32 1.43 -1.31
N TYR A 205 8.75 1.58 -0.05
CA TYR A 205 8.31 0.75 1.09
C TYR A 205 7.78 1.67 2.19
N ASP A 206 6.75 1.25 2.92
CA ASP A 206 6.04 2.13 3.86
C ASP A 206 6.95 2.65 5.00
N HIS A 207 7.94 1.87 5.45
CA HIS A 207 8.81 2.28 6.55
C HIS A 207 9.51 3.61 6.28
N ILE A 208 9.78 3.97 5.02
CA ILE A 208 10.44 5.23 4.65
C ILE A 208 9.67 6.45 5.16
N PHE A 209 8.35 6.34 5.33
CA PHE A 209 7.49 7.42 5.82
C PHE A 209 7.24 7.36 7.35
N LEU A 210 7.44 6.18 7.96
CA LEU A 210 7.21 5.91 9.38
C LEU A 210 8.53 5.72 10.17
N ARG A 211 9.64 6.31 9.69
CA ARG A 211 11.00 6.11 10.23
C ARG A 211 11.21 6.63 11.66
N TYR A 212 10.30 7.43 12.22
CA TYR A 212 10.41 7.89 13.63
C TYR A 212 10.01 6.80 14.63
N GLY A 213 9.44 5.69 14.16
CA GLY A 213 9.27 4.47 14.94
C GLY A 213 10.04 3.29 14.34
N PRO A 214 10.24 2.20 15.09
CA PRO A 214 10.80 0.97 14.54
C PRO A 214 9.87 0.36 13.47
N PRO A 215 10.39 -0.49 12.55
CA PRO A 215 9.60 -1.16 11.52
C PRO A 215 8.73 -2.29 12.11
N THR A 216 7.81 -1.93 13.01
CA THR A 216 6.97 -2.86 13.78
C THR A 216 5.47 -2.55 13.63
N PHE A 217 5.10 -2.03 12.46
CA PHE A 217 3.71 -1.78 12.09
C PHE A 217 3.27 -2.76 11.00
N LEU A 218 1.97 -2.96 10.86
CA LEU A 218 1.37 -3.74 9.80
C LEU A 218 0.51 -2.83 8.94
N THR A 219 0.79 -2.75 7.64
CA THR A 219 -0.10 -2.06 6.70
C THR A 219 -1.09 -3.07 6.12
N GLY A 220 -2.37 -2.70 6.06
CA GLY A 220 -3.43 -3.40 5.36
C GLY A 220 -3.98 -2.54 4.23
N TRP A 221 -3.78 -2.97 2.98
CA TRP A 221 -4.37 -2.36 1.80
C TRP A 221 -5.72 -3.00 1.49
N LEU A 222 -6.76 -2.18 1.37
CA LEU A 222 -8.15 -2.61 1.24
C LEU A 222 -8.78 -1.95 0.01
N PRO A 223 -9.16 -2.73 -1.03
CA PRO A 223 -9.91 -2.24 -2.18
C PRO A 223 -11.41 -2.13 -1.88
N PHE A 224 -11.99 -0.98 -2.18
CA PHE A 224 -13.43 -0.73 -2.06
C PHE A 224 -14.14 -1.03 -3.38
N GLY A 225 -14.10 -2.29 -3.82
CA GLY A 225 -14.61 -2.72 -5.12
C GLY A 225 -13.70 -3.75 -5.77
N ASP A 226 -14.20 -4.39 -6.82
CA ASP A 226 -13.36 -5.26 -7.64
C ASP A 226 -12.39 -4.42 -8.47
N ILE A 227 -11.15 -4.87 -8.60
CA ILE A 227 -10.10 -4.20 -9.36
C ILE A 227 -9.43 -5.26 -10.21
N ALA A 228 -9.74 -5.24 -11.52
CA ALA A 228 -8.97 -6.01 -12.49
C ALA A 228 -7.50 -5.56 -12.50
N VAL A 229 -6.59 -6.39 -12.96
CA VAL A 229 -5.15 -6.05 -13.08
C VAL A 229 -4.94 -4.69 -13.78
N GLU A 230 -5.61 -4.44 -14.91
CA GLU A 230 -5.56 -3.18 -15.66
C GLU A 230 -6.15 -1.98 -14.89
N GLY A 231 -6.95 -2.22 -13.85
CA GLY A 231 -7.56 -1.19 -13.00
C GLY A 231 -6.57 -0.50 -12.06
N GLY A 232 -5.28 -0.82 -12.11
CA GLY A 232 -4.24 -0.10 -11.38
C GLY A 232 -4.16 -0.48 -9.90
N GLY A 233 -4.31 -1.77 -9.59
CA GLY A 233 -4.14 -2.30 -8.22
C GLY A 233 -2.74 -2.05 -7.64
N LEU A 234 -2.56 -2.41 -6.37
CA LEU A 234 -1.24 -2.38 -5.74
C LEU A 234 -0.42 -3.59 -6.24
N THR A 235 0.85 -3.36 -6.57
CA THR A 235 1.79 -4.41 -7.00
C THR A 235 2.95 -4.51 -6.03
N TYR A 236 3.48 -5.71 -5.86
CA TYR A 236 4.54 -6.01 -4.90
C TYR A 236 5.75 -6.61 -5.60
N LEU A 237 6.95 -6.15 -5.28
CA LEU A 237 8.16 -6.78 -5.79
C LEU A 237 8.45 -8.06 -5.00
N GLU A 238 8.64 -9.18 -5.69
CA GLU A 238 8.97 -10.46 -5.03
C GLU A 238 10.32 -10.40 -4.30
N ASP A 239 10.45 -11.13 -3.19
CA ASP A 239 11.68 -11.26 -2.39
C ASP A 239 12.35 -9.91 -2.06
N ALA A 240 11.53 -8.90 -1.75
CA ALA A 240 11.98 -7.51 -1.62
C ALA A 240 12.22 -7.03 -0.19
N VAL A 241 11.76 -7.75 0.84
CA VAL A 241 11.94 -7.34 2.25
C VAL A 241 13.42 -7.19 2.63
N PRO A 242 14.31 -8.17 2.35
CA PRO A 242 15.75 -8.00 2.61
C PRO A 242 16.37 -6.88 1.77
N LEU A 243 15.90 -6.69 0.53
CA LEU A 243 16.37 -5.62 -0.36
C LEU A 243 16.03 -4.23 0.21
N ALA A 244 14.78 -4.01 0.62
CA ALA A 244 14.35 -2.75 1.21
C ALA A 244 15.10 -2.45 2.51
N GLN A 245 15.35 -3.45 3.36
CA GLN A 245 16.16 -3.24 4.56
C GLN A 245 17.61 -2.88 4.21
N ALA A 246 18.20 -3.51 3.19
CA ALA A 246 19.53 -3.13 2.72
C ALA A 246 19.58 -1.68 2.21
N ILE A 247 18.55 -1.24 1.48
CA ILE A 247 18.38 0.14 1.03
C ILE A 247 18.23 1.10 2.22
N GLU A 248 17.39 0.79 3.21
CA GLU A 248 17.19 1.59 4.42
C GLU A 248 18.47 1.72 5.26
N ASN A 249 19.22 0.61 5.42
CA ASN A 249 20.52 0.60 6.09
C ASN A 249 21.51 1.51 5.36
N ASP A 250 21.50 1.50 4.03
CA ASP A 250 22.37 2.35 3.23
C ASP A 250 21.98 3.84 3.32
N PHE A 251 20.69 4.17 3.33
CA PHE A 251 20.24 5.54 3.61
C PHE A 251 20.68 6.01 4.99
N SER A 252 20.54 5.15 6.00
CA SER A 252 20.94 5.45 7.38
C SER A 252 22.45 5.70 7.50
N ARG A 253 23.29 4.88 6.84
CA ARG A 253 24.75 5.11 6.76
C ARG A 253 25.09 6.45 6.09
N ARG A 254 24.47 6.75 4.95
CA ARG A 254 24.71 8.03 4.23
C ARG A 254 24.28 9.26 5.03
N ALA A 255 23.34 9.09 5.95
CA ALA A 255 22.84 10.15 6.84
C ALA A 255 23.50 10.18 8.23
N GLU A 256 24.62 9.46 8.45
CA GLU A 256 25.32 9.42 9.75
C GLU A 256 25.79 10.79 10.25
N LYS A 257 26.03 11.74 9.36
CA LYS A 257 26.44 13.11 9.70
C LYS A 257 25.27 14.09 9.84
N PHE A 258 24.05 13.65 9.54
CA PHE A 258 22.84 14.47 9.67
C PHE A 258 22.42 14.54 11.13
N THR A 259 21.71 15.62 11.48
CA THR A 259 20.95 15.68 12.74
C THR A 259 19.95 14.51 12.81
N PRO A 260 19.54 14.07 14.00
CA PRO A 260 18.52 13.02 14.14
C PRO A 260 17.25 13.32 13.33
N GLU A 261 16.79 14.57 13.33
CA GLU A 261 15.60 15.03 12.62
C GLU A 261 15.75 14.94 11.10
N GLU A 262 16.89 15.38 10.57
CA GLU A 262 17.22 15.29 9.14
C GLU A 262 17.42 13.84 8.69
N ARG A 263 18.03 13.01 9.53
CA ARG A 263 18.30 11.59 9.24
C ARG A 263 17.01 10.82 9.01
N ILE A 264 15.99 11.08 9.81
CA ILE A 264 14.74 10.31 9.82
C ILE A 264 13.72 10.88 8.81
N ASN A 265 13.94 12.10 8.31
CA ASN A 265 13.05 12.72 7.31
C ASN A 265 13.12 12.00 5.94
N ALA A 266 11.95 11.56 5.43
CA ALA A 266 11.78 10.93 4.12
C ALA A 266 12.10 11.86 2.91
N PHE A 267 12.26 13.16 3.18
CA PHE A 267 12.51 14.21 2.19
C PHE A 267 13.92 14.82 2.32
N ASN A 268 14.85 14.13 2.96
CA ASN A 268 16.23 14.61 3.08
C ASN A 268 17.02 14.45 1.76
N ALA A 269 18.20 15.09 1.70
CA ALA A 269 19.02 15.15 0.49
C ALA A 269 19.50 13.79 -0.07
N ASN A 270 19.39 12.72 0.72
CA ASN A 270 19.79 11.36 0.31
C ASN A 270 18.63 10.54 -0.27
N MET A 271 17.41 11.07 -0.29
CA MET A 271 16.20 10.40 -0.79
C MET A 271 15.67 11.10 -2.04
N MET A 272 15.04 10.35 -2.95
CA MET A 272 14.32 11.00 -4.06
C MET A 272 13.18 11.85 -3.49
N ARG A 273 12.87 12.96 -4.17
CA ARG A 273 11.72 13.81 -3.85
C ARG A 273 10.47 12.94 -3.72
N GLY A 274 9.79 13.01 -2.58
CA GLY A 274 8.60 12.20 -2.32
C GLY A 274 8.81 10.92 -1.50
N GLY A 275 10.06 10.53 -1.18
CA GLY A 275 10.34 9.27 -0.48
C GLY A 275 10.21 8.03 -1.37
N HIS A 276 10.24 8.21 -2.70
CA HIS A 276 10.20 7.10 -3.66
C HIS A 276 11.60 6.52 -3.94
N LEU A 277 11.65 5.26 -4.35
CA LEU A 277 12.85 4.60 -4.88
C LEU A 277 12.97 4.71 -6.40
N GLY A 278 11.86 4.98 -7.09
CA GLY A 278 11.82 5.18 -8.54
C GLY A 278 10.40 5.29 -9.07
N HIS A 279 10.21 6.02 -10.17
CA HIS A 279 8.93 6.11 -10.89
C HIS A 279 8.76 5.01 -11.96
N ASP A 280 9.84 4.29 -12.26
CA ASP A 280 9.90 3.23 -13.24
C ASP A 280 9.97 1.86 -12.55
N SER A 281 8.83 1.20 -12.40
CA SER A 281 8.77 -0.15 -11.82
C SER A 281 9.54 -1.16 -12.68
N GLN A 282 9.51 -1.02 -14.00
CA GLN A 282 10.21 -1.91 -14.93
C GLN A 282 11.73 -1.77 -14.79
N GLY A 283 12.22 -0.53 -14.81
CA GLY A 283 13.64 -0.22 -14.56
C GLY A 283 14.09 -0.64 -13.17
N PHE A 284 13.25 -0.45 -12.15
CA PHE A 284 13.55 -0.88 -10.79
C PHE A 284 13.73 -2.40 -10.70
N SER A 285 12.83 -3.18 -11.30
CA SER A 285 12.97 -4.65 -11.40
C SER A 285 14.27 -5.05 -12.10
N THR A 286 14.55 -4.44 -13.26
CA THR A 286 15.72 -4.77 -14.10
C THR A 286 17.04 -4.53 -13.35
N THR A 287 17.13 -3.40 -12.65
CA THR A 287 18.31 -3.02 -11.85
C THR A 287 18.48 -3.84 -10.58
N HIS A 288 17.41 -4.45 -10.08
CA HIS A 288 17.42 -5.27 -8.87
C HIS A 288 17.14 -6.74 -9.19
N GLY A 289 17.92 -7.32 -10.11
CA GLY A 289 17.98 -8.76 -10.33
C GLY A 289 16.81 -9.36 -11.11
N ASN A 290 16.09 -8.55 -11.90
CA ASN A 290 14.94 -8.98 -12.70
C ASN A 290 13.80 -9.60 -11.88
N ARG A 291 13.64 -9.18 -10.62
CA ARG A 291 12.54 -9.59 -9.73
C ARG A 291 11.18 -9.28 -10.35
N LYS A 292 10.22 -10.17 -10.15
CA LYS A 292 8.86 -9.97 -10.64
C LYS A 292 8.08 -9.00 -9.78
N TRP A 293 7.25 -8.21 -10.45
CA TRP A 293 6.15 -7.47 -9.86
C TRP A 293 4.91 -8.36 -9.82
N LEU A 294 4.49 -8.66 -8.61
CA LEU A 294 3.34 -9.49 -8.30
C LEU A 294 2.06 -8.66 -8.41
N ILE A 295 1.13 -9.15 -9.23
CA ILE A 295 -0.16 -8.54 -9.58
C ILE A 295 -1.32 -9.47 -9.21
N ALA A 296 -2.54 -8.93 -9.13
CA ALA A 296 -3.75 -9.69 -8.89
C ALA A 296 -4.99 -8.98 -9.43
N ASP A 297 -6.03 -9.77 -9.69
CA ASP A 297 -7.42 -9.29 -9.72
C ASP A 297 -7.95 -9.29 -8.27
N TYR A 298 -8.19 -8.09 -7.75
CA TYR A 298 -8.72 -7.91 -6.39
C TYR A 298 -10.23 -7.93 -6.39
N GLU A 299 -10.82 -8.44 -5.32
CA GLU A 299 -12.27 -8.46 -5.12
C GLU A 299 -12.67 -7.64 -3.90
N ALA A 300 -13.85 -7.03 -3.94
CA ALA A 300 -14.41 -6.37 -2.76
C ALA A 300 -14.55 -7.36 -1.60
N GLY A 301 -13.88 -7.06 -0.50
CA GLY A 301 -13.76 -7.92 0.68
C GLY A 301 -12.34 -8.42 0.93
N ASP A 302 -11.47 -8.39 -0.08
CA ASP A 302 -10.06 -8.73 0.07
C ASP A 302 -9.31 -7.71 0.94
N VAL A 303 -8.22 -8.15 1.57
CA VAL A 303 -7.24 -7.26 2.20
C VAL A 303 -5.84 -7.81 1.93
N VAL A 304 -4.90 -6.94 1.55
CA VAL A 304 -3.48 -7.30 1.47
C VAL A 304 -2.76 -6.70 2.65
N PHE A 305 -2.22 -7.54 3.53
CA PHE A 305 -1.31 -7.09 4.57
C PHE A 305 0.12 -7.14 4.06
N HIS A 306 0.95 -6.16 4.40
CA HIS A 306 2.35 -6.18 4.00
C HIS A 306 3.31 -5.68 5.08
N HIS A 307 4.53 -6.19 5.00
CA HIS A 307 5.66 -5.84 5.84
C HIS A 307 6.03 -4.35 5.65
N PRO A 308 6.51 -3.64 6.68
CA PRO A 308 7.07 -2.29 6.54
C PRO A 308 8.13 -2.09 5.44
N TYR A 309 8.75 -3.18 5.01
CA TYR A 309 9.82 -3.25 4.01
C TYR A 309 9.38 -3.89 2.71
N SER A 310 8.09 -4.16 2.53
CA SER A 310 7.60 -4.64 1.23
C SER A 310 7.69 -3.53 0.22
N ILE A 311 8.48 -3.76 -0.83
CA ILE A 311 8.59 -2.81 -1.94
C ILE A 311 7.36 -2.98 -2.81
N HIS A 312 6.62 -1.90 -2.98
CA HIS A 312 5.36 -1.90 -3.72
C HIS A 312 5.17 -0.60 -4.51
N ALA A 313 4.26 -0.65 -5.48
CA ALA A 313 3.89 0.48 -6.33
C ALA A 313 2.44 0.32 -6.80
N SER A 314 1.77 1.42 -7.15
CA SER A 314 0.51 1.34 -7.89
C SER A 314 0.79 1.29 -9.39
N CYS A 315 -0.05 0.60 -10.15
CA CYS A 315 -0.07 0.71 -11.60
C CYS A 315 -1.02 1.84 -12.03
N ILE A 316 -0.75 2.44 -13.20
CA ILE A 316 -1.70 3.37 -13.84
C ILE A 316 -3.02 2.63 -14.03
N ASN A 317 -4.12 3.29 -13.68
CA ASN A 317 -5.45 2.77 -13.92
C ASN A 317 -5.77 2.90 -15.43
N GLU A 318 -5.84 1.76 -16.11
CA GLU A 318 -6.20 1.62 -17.53
C GLU A 318 -7.49 0.81 -17.68
N SER A 319 -8.38 0.91 -16.68
CA SER A 319 -9.65 0.20 -16.66
C SER A 319 -10.41 0.36 -18.00
N PRO A 320 -10.75 -0.74 -18.69
CA PRO A 320 -11.46 -0.68 -19.96
C PRO A 320 -12.89 -0.14 -19.82
N THR A 321 -13.43 -0.17 -18.59
CA THR A 321 -14.76 0.35 -18.23
C THR A 321 -14.70 1.78 -17.69
N ASN A 322 -13.53 2.43 -17.72
CA ASN A 322 -13.30 3.75 -17.15
C ASN A 322 -13.64 3.83 -15.65
N THR A 323 -13.50 2.71 -14.92
CA THR A 323 -13.85 2.63 -13.50
C THR A 323 -12.77 3.28 -12.63
N ILE A 324 -13.18 4.12 -11.68
CA ILE A 324 -12.31 4.69 -10.66
C ILE A 324 -11.95 3.59 -9.64
N ARG A 325 -10.64 3.41 -9.43
CA ARG A 325 -10.10 2.51 -8.42
C ARG A 325 -10.12 3.18 -7.06
N LEU A 326 -10.91 2.65 -6.13
CA LEU A 326 -10.99 3.15 -4.76
C LEU A 326 -10.35 2.14 -3.80
N ALA A 327 -9.36 2.57 -3.03
CA ALA A 327 -8.71 1.74 -2.02
C ALA A 327 -8.18 2.58 -0.85
N THR A 328 -7.94 1.96 0.29
CA THR A 328 -7.27 2.60 1.43
C THR A 328 -6.09 1.79 1.92
N ASP A 329 -5.14 2.48 2.55
CA ASP A 329 -3.99 1.89 3.22
C ASP A 329 -4.12 2.14 4.74
N LEU A 330 -4.34 1.08 5.51
CA LEU A 330 -4.57 1.10 6.96
C LEU A 330 -3.32 0.68 7.74
N ARG A 331 -2.81 1.54 8.65
CA ARG A 331 -1.62 1.22 9.45
C ARG A 331 -1.95 0.86 10.89
N PHE A 332 -1.60 -0.35 11.29
CA PHE A 332 -1.79 -0.89 12.63
C PHE A 332 -0.48 -0.95 13.41
N VAL A 333 -0.53 -0.61 14.70
CA VAL A 333 0.61 -0.69 15.63
C VAL A 333 0.19 -1.33 16.95
N ASN A 334 1.15 -1.87 17.69
CA ASN A 334 1.00 -2.13 19.12
C ASN A 334 1.24 -0.82 19.88
N PRO A 335 0.24 -0.21 20.52
CA PRO A 335 0.43 1.05 21.25
C PRO A 335 1.27 0.91 22.52
N GLU A 336 1.55 -0.32 22.98
CA GLU A 336 2.42 -0.61 24.13
C GLU A 336 3.92 -0.72 23.76
N ALA A 337 4.24 -0.69 22.46
CA ALA A 337 5.62 -0.66 21.94
C ALA A 337 5.90 0.69 21.25
N PRO A 338 7.17 1.06 20.97
CA PRO A 338 7.44 2.27 20.19
C PRO A 338 6.88 2.18 18.77
N TYR A 339 6.32 3.29 18.31
CA TYR A 339 5.84 3.49 16.95
C TYR A 339 5.94 4.98 16.57
N ASP A 340 5.77 5.29 15.29
CA ASP A 340 5.81 6.67 14.81
C ASP A 340 4.55 7.44 15.24
N THR A 341 4.66 8.24 16.30
CA THR A 341 3.53 8.97 16.89
C THR A 341 3.04 10.14 16.03
N ARG A 342 3.80 10.59 15.03
CA ARG A 342 3.39 11.68 14.12
C ARG A 342 2.12 11.32 13.33
N TRP A 343 1.90 10.02 13.11
CA TRP A 343 0.74 9.48 12.39
C TRP A 343 -0.53 9.33 13.26
N THR A 344 -0.49 9.81 14.51
CA THR A 344 -1.64 9.77 15.43
C THR A 344 -2.60 10.95 15.30
N ASN A 345 -2.27 11.92 14.46
CA ASN A 345 -3.12 13.05 14.10
C ASN A 345 -3.73 12.83 12.72
N TYR A 346 -4.89 13.43 12.46
CA TYR A 346 -5.41 13.50 11.10
C TYR A 346 -4.50 14.40 10.27
N TRP A 347 -4.31 14.05 9.00
CA TRP A 347 -3.52 14.89 8.10
C TRP A 347 -4.23 16.21 7.83
N SER A 348 -3.49 17.33 7.88
CA SER A 348 -3.94 18.64 7.44
C SER A 348 -3.13 19.09 6.21
N PRO A 349 -3.72 19.78 5.22
CA PRO A 349 -2.99 20.34 4.08
C PRO A 349 -2.02 21.46 4.47
N THR A 350 -2.14 21.98 5.69
CA THR A 350 -1.32 23.06 6.23
C THR A 350 -0.10 22.57 7.02
N GLU A 351 0.09 21.24 7.15
CA GLU A 351 1.21 20.61 7.86
C GLU A 351 2.34 20.14 6.95
#